data_AF-A0A2M8TF80-F1
#
_entry.id   AF-A0A2M8TF80-F1
#
_cell.length_a   1.000
_cell.length_b   1.000
_cell.length_c   1.000
_cell.angle_alpha   90.00
_cell.angle_beta   90.00
_cell.angle_gamma   90.00
#
_symmetry.space_group_name_H-M   'P 1'
#
loop_
_entity.id
_entity.type
_entity.pdbx_description
1 polymer ?
#
loop_
_entity_poly.entity_id
_entity_poly.type
_entity_poly.pdbx_seq_one_letter_code
_entity_poly.pdbx_strand_id
1 'polypeptide(L)'
;MNNKILIVTDGKRNIKYNDILTFYDNDIFNLDKLNFIKEFVYSMVIIDASDPIKCADAGNIIRLSNMWIPILIVVDVKTSLKTELYYLNSIKGLGQIKLLRWKEKYPYEIVDGVQNILKPMYYIKPYNIAVVIPVYNEESRISYVYDFISKIKIMIEKGFTNASIFFLNDGSTDETDGLVNKILKHYKENVEWIDDKASISYYKLDYNTKKAGTYIQALSYIRADTIIFVDSDDSFKIEDISLMLNIIKLGYYDMVIGTKDKTAEDRNIIRRIISFLKRHITKPLLPNKVDDSQTGLKVMSWNCAKYILPYLHWDMQLAIDLEMLYIAKKLNFRVFQLAVKCIDREGSHVNIVKDSFKFVKNIFKIKKFHGNMNSY
;
A
#
# COMPACT_ATOMS: atom_id res chain seq x y z
N MET A 1 2.32 26.81 -17.67
CA MET A 1 2.71 25.45 -18.11
C MET A 1 1.43 24.76 -18.57
N ASN A 2 1.19 24.68 -19.89
CA ASN A 2 -0.02 24.02 -20.41
C ASN A 2 0.08 22.53 -20.13
N ASN A 3 -0.83 22.02 -19.30
CA ASN A 3 -0.95 20.59 -19.03
C ASN A 3 -1.67 19.91 -20.21
N LYS A 4 -1.02 19.87 -21.39
CA LYS A 4 -1.60 19.23 -22.56
C LYS A 4 -1.68 17.70 -22.36
N ILE A 5 -2.84 17.12 -22.60
CA ILE A 5 -3.13 15.69 -22.42
C ILE A 5 -3.27 15.01 -23.77
N LEU A 6 -2.61 13.87 -23.94
CA LEU A 6 -2.87 13.00 -25.09
C LEU A 6 -3.94 11.97 -24.71
N ILE A 7 -4.95 11.80 -25.55
CA ILE A 7 -5.93 10.73 -25.43
C ILE A 7 -5.75 9.79 -26.62
N VAL A 8 -5.49 8.53 -26.34
CA VAL A 8 -5.37 7.48 -27.34
C VAL A 8 -6.53 6.52 -27.17
N THR A 9 -7.44 6.46 -28.14
CA THR A 9 -8.68 5.69 -28.02
C THR A 9 -8.98 4.83 -29.24
N ASP A 10 -9.64 3.69 -29.02
CA ASP A 10 -10.26 2.87 -30.08
C ASP A 10 -11.68 3.33 -30.43
N GLY A 11 -12.20 4.34 -29.73
CA GLY A 11 -13.53 4.94 -29.93
C GLY A 11 -14.71 4.10 -29.44
N LYS A 12 -14.50 2.86 -28.98
CA LYS A 12 -15.60 1.94 -28.67
C LYS A 12 -16.43 2.36 -27.45
N ARG A 13 -15.82 3.03 -26.47
CA ARG A 13 -16.53 3.54 -25.28
C ARG A 13 -17.30 4.83 -25.55
N ASN A 14 -17.12 5.47 -26.71
CA ASN A 14 -17.77 6.72 -27.11
C ASN A 14 -17.69 7.84 -26.03
N ILE A 15 -16.56 7.92 -25.33
CA ILE A 15 -16.33 8.89 -24.27
C ILE A 15 -16.08 10.26 -24.91
N LYS A 16 -16.89 11.26 -24.54
CA LYS A 16 -16.75 12.63 -25.03
C LYS A 16 -15.68 13.39 -24.24
N TYR A 17 -14.41 13.06 -24.47
CA TYR A 17 -13.30 13.63 -23.69
C TYR A 17 -13.22 15.16 -23.74
N ASN A 18 -13.50 15.79 -24.89
CA ASN A 18 -13.52 17.25 -25.02
C ASN A 18 -14.55 17.92 -24.09
N ASP A 19 -15.70 17.26 -23.88
CA ASP A 19 -16.77 17.76 -23.03
C ASP A 19 -16.45 17.54 -21.53
N ILE A 20 -15.62 16.53 -21.22
CA ILE A 20 -15.27 16.15 -19.85
C ILE A 20 -14.03 16.90 -19.35
N LEU A 21 -13.00 17.04 -20.20
CA LEU A 21 -11.68 17.59 -19.85
C LEU A 21 -11.56 19.07 -20.23
N THR A 22 -12.60 19.87 -19.96
CA THR A 22 -12.69 21.28 -20.36
C THR A 22 -11.60 22.19 -19.75
N PHE A 23 -10.97 21.76 -18.66
CA PHE A 23 -9.87 22.48 -17.99
C PHE A 23 -8.48 22.11 -18.53
N TYR A 24 -8.39 21.20 -19.50
CA TYR A 24 -7.11 20.74 -20.06
C TYR A 24 -7.13 20.81 -21.58
N ASP A 25 -6.10 21.41 -22.16
CA ASP A 25 -5.81 21.23 -23.58
C ASP A 25 -5.61 19.74 -23.84
N ASN A 26 -6.28 19.18 -24.84
CA ASN A 26 -6.15 17.78 -25.15
C ASN A 26 -6.19 17.52 -26.66
N ASP A 27 -5.43 16.51 -27.08
CA ASP A 27 -5.49 15.97 -28.44
C ASP A 27 -6.01 14.53 -28.37
N ILE A 28 -6.94 14.19 -29.26
CA ILE A 28 -7.50 12.83 -29.36
C ILE A 28 -6.93 12.15 -30.61
N PHE A 29 -6.29 11.01 -30.39
CA PHE A 29 -5.71 10.17 -31.43
C PHE A 29 -6.39 8.80 -31.47
N ASN A 30 -6.60 8.32 -32.69
CA ASN A 30 -6.98 6.93 -32.90
C ASN A 30 -5.79 6.02 -32.56
N LEU A 31 -6.06 4.97 -31.79
CA LEU A 31 -5.08 3.96 -31.36
C LEU A 31 -4.20 3.43 -32.50
N ASP A 32 -4.80 3.14 -33.66
CA ASP A 32 -4.09 2.57 -34.81
C ASP A 32 -3.18 3.59 -35.51
N LYS A 33 -3.29 4.89 -35.18
CA LYS A 33 -2.48 5.98 -35.73
C LYS A 33 -1.39 6.47 -34.77
N LEU A 34 -1.16 5.80 -33.65
CA LEU A 34 -0.23 6.24 -32.61
C LEU A 34 1.21 6.41 -33.13
N ASN A 35 1.66 5.55 -34.04
CA ASN A 35 3.00 5.60 -34.62
C ASN A 35 3.29 6.85 -35.47
N PHE A 36 2.27 7.66 -35.79
CA PHE A 36 2.44 8.89 -36.58
C PHE A 36 2.71 10.13 -35.72
N ILE A 37 2.72 10.01 -34.39
CA ILE A 37 3.06 11.12 -33.49
C ILE A 37 4.56 11.39 -33.56
N LYS A 38 4.94 12.52 -34.17
CA LYS A 38 6.35 12.90 -34.37
C LYS A 38 6.98 13.61 -33.16
N GLU A 39 6.19 14.39 -32.43
CA GLU A 39 6.63 15.11 -31.24
C GLU A 39 5.71 14.80 -30.06
N PHE A 40 6.32 14.60 -28.91
CA PHE A 40 5.64 14.13 -27.71
C PHE A 40 5.75 15.16 -26.59
N VAL A 41 4.89 16.17 -26.65
CA VAL A 41 4.89 17.36 -25.76
C VAL A 41 3.77 17.32 -24.71
N TYR A 42 3.38 16.12 -24.27
CA TYR A 42 2.25 15.92 -23.36
C TYR A 42 2.69 15.75 -21.91
N SER A 43 1.84 16.20 -20.98
CA SER A 43 2.06 16.06 -19.54
C SER A 43 1.63 14.69 -19.00
N MET A 44 0.65 14.05 -19.65
CA MET A 44 0.22 12.69 -19.39
C MET A 44 -0.52 12.10 -20.60
N VAL A 45 -0.76 10.79 -20.59
CA VAL A 45 -1.60 10.11 -21.59
C VAL A 45 -2.77 9.40 -20.94
N ILE A 46 -3.93 9.47 -21.59
CA ILE A 46 -5.07 8.58 -21.34
C ILE A 46 -5.09 7.53 -22.44
N ILE A 47 -5.09 6.25 -22.07
CA ILE A 47 -5.27 5.14 -23.02
C ILE A 47 -6.63 4.50 -22.75
N ASP A 48 -7.46 4.51 -23.79
CA ASP A 48 -8.83 4.02 -23.78
C ASP A 48 -9.01 2.99 -24.90
N ALA A 49 -8.63 1.76 -24.60
CA ALA A 49 -8.76 0.64 -25.52
C ALA A 49 -9.56 -0.48 -24.87
N SER A 50 -10.38 -1.15 -25.68
CA SER A 50 -11.18 -2.30 -25.23
C SER A 50 -10.35 -3.59 -25.25
N ASP A 51 -9.35 -3.67 -26.12
CA ASP A 51 -8.41 -4.79 -26.21
C ASP A 51 -7.22 -4.56 -25.28
N PRO A 52 -6.98 -5.43 -24.28
CA PRO A 52 -5.88 -5.28 -23.35
C PRO A 52 -4.50 -5.30 -24.00
N ILE A 53 -4.30 -6.11 -25.03
CA ILE A 53 -3.00 -6.25 -25.69
C ILE A 53 -2.69 -4.94 -26.42
N LYS A 54 -3.63 -4.44 -27.23
CA LYS A 54 -3.46 -3.15 -27.91
C LYS A 54 -3.26 -1.99 -26.94
N CYS A 55 -3.93 -2.01 -25.79
CA CYS A 55 -3.72 -1.02 -24.73
C CYS A 55 -2.27 -1.04 -24.21
N ALA A 56 -1.74 -2.23 -23.93
CA ALA A 56 -0.37 -2.39 -23.42
C ALA A 56 0.66 -1.99 -24.49
N ASP A 57 0.44 -2.38 -25.74
CA ASP A 57 1.29 -2.01 -26.87
C ASP A 57 1.34 -0.49 -27.07
N ALA A 58 0.18 0.18 -27.02
CA ALA A 58 0.12 1.63 -27.07
C ALA A 58 0.91 2.28 -25.93
N GLY A 59 0.73 1.77 -24.71
CA GLY A 59 1.50 2.23 -23.55
C GLY A 59 3.00 2.08 -23.77
N ASN A 60 3.45 0.95 -24.32
CA ASN A 60 4.86 0.72 -24.63
C ASN A 60 5.39 1.65 -25.73
N ILE A 61 4.61 1.89 -26.80
CA ILE A 61 4.97 2.84 -27.87
C ILE A 61 5.16 4.25 -27.30
N ILE A 62 4.20 4.72 -26.48
CA ILE A 62 4.28 6.01 -25.79
C ILE A 62 5.56 6.11 -24.93
N ARG A 63 5.91 5.02 -24.26
CA ARG A 63 7.08 4.94 -23.36
C ARG A 63 8.41 4.95 -24.09
N LEU A 64 8.46 4.59 -25.36
CA LEU A 64 9.65 4.75 -26.20
C LEU A 64 10.00 6.23 -26.39
N SER A 65 8.99 7.09 -26.56
CA SER A 65 9.18 8.54 -26.70
C SER A 65 9.43 9.23 -25.36
N ASN A 66 8.72 8.82 -24.30
CA ASN A 66 8.93 9.36 -22.96
C ASN A 66 8.73 8.28 -21.90
N MET A 67 9.84 7.76 -21.37
CA MET A 67 9.82 6.70 -20.36
C MET A 67 9.13 7.12 -19.04
N TRP A 68 8.99 8.41 -18.76
CA TRP A 68 8.44 8.95 -17.51
C TRP A 68 6.99 9.43 -17.61
N ILE A 69 6.40 9.50 -18.81
CA ILE A 69 5.06 10.09 -18.95
C ILE A 69 3.99 9.31 -18.15
N PRO A 70 3.22 9.93 -17.27
CA PRO A 70 2.15 9.22 -16.57
C PRO A 70 1.08 8.71 -17.55
N ILE A 71 0.55 7.51 -17.30
CA ILE A 71 -0.49 6.89 -18.12
C ILE A 71 -1.71 6.59 -17.23
N LEU A 72 -2.88 7.07 -17.65
CA LEU A 72 -4.17 6.70 -17.11
C LEU A 72 -4.85 5.73 -18.07
N ILE A 73 -5.11 4.51 -17.62
CA ILE A 73 -5.77 3.48 -18.43
C ILE A 73 -7.25 3.46 -18.07
N VAL A 74 -8.10 3.69 -19.06
CA VAL A 74 -9.56 3.59 -18.91
C VAL A 74 -9.96 2.15 -19.18
N VAL A 75 -10.58 1.52 -18.19
CA VAL A 75 -11.02 0.12 -18.23
C VAL A 75 -12.50 0.02 -17.92
N ASP A 76 -13.14 -1.09 -18.29
CA ASP A 76 -14.54 -1.32 -17.98
C ASP A 76 -14.73 -1.67 -16.49
N VAL A 77 -15.91 -1.39 -15.94
CA VAL A 77 -16.25 -1.76 -14.55
C VAL A 77 -16.02 -3.26 -14.27
N LYS A 78 -16.26 -4.10 -15.29
CA LYS A 78 -16.16 -5.56 -15.23
C LYS A 78 -14.75 -6.10 -15.50
N THR A 79 -13.76 -5.23 -15.73
CA THR A 79 -12.39 -5.68 -16.00
C THR A 79 -11.84 -6.53 -14.85
N SER A 80 -11.30 -7.70 -15.20
CA SER A 80 -10.80 -8.68 -14.25
C SER A 80 -9.50 -8.22 -13.59
N LEU A 81 -9.20 -8.70 -12.37
CA LEU A 81 -7.92 -8.43 -11.70
C LEU A 81 -6.72 -8.90 -12.55
N LYS A 82 -6.88 -10.01 -13.27
CA LYS A 82 -5.83 -10.53 -14.17
C LYS A 82 -5.51 -9.54 -15.29
N THR A 83 -6.53 -8.89 -15.84
CA THR A 83 -6.35 -7.86 -16.87
C THR A 83 -5.73 -6.60 -16.30
N GLU A 84 -6.14 -6.17 -15.10
CA GLU A 84 -5.54 -5.01 -14.42
C GLU A 84 -4.03 -5.25 -14.15
N LEU A 85 -3.68 -6.43 -13.62
CA LEU A 85 -2.28 -6.84 -13.40
C LEU A 85 -1.49 -6.95 -14.71
N TYR A 86 -2.11 -7.42 -15.78
CA TYR A 86 -1.48 -7.47 -17.10
C TYR A 86 -1.00 -6.08 -17.54
N TYR A 87 -1.82 -5.03 -17.37
CA TYR A 87 -1.43 -3.67 -17.70
C TYR A 87 -0.25 -3.16 -16.86
N LEU A 88 -0.34 -3.35 -15.53
CA LEU A 88 0.69 -2.90 -14.59
C LEU A 88 2.06 -3.52 -14.88
N ASN A 89 2.07 -4.73 -15.43
CA ASN A 89 3.30 -5.48 -15.67
C ASN A 89 3.81 -5.38 -17.11
N SER A 90 2.90 -5.23 -18.09
CA SER A 90 3.26 -5.31 -19.51
C SER A 90 3.63 -3.96 -20.10
N ILE A 91 3.18 -2.86 -19.50
CA ILE A 91 3.56 -1.50 -19.91
C ILE A 91 4.85 -1.13 -19.18
N LYS A 92 5.93 -0.97 -19.94
CA LYS A 92 7.27 -0.68 -19.45
C LYS A 92 7.47 0.79 -19.11
N GLY A 93 8.61 1.12 -18.51
CA GLY A 93 9.05 2.48 -18.19
C GLY A 93 8.88 2.86 -16.73
N LEU A 94 9.07 4.14 -16.41
CA LEU A 94 9.22 4.64 -15.03
C LEU A 94 8.10 5.56 -14.57
N GLY A 95 7.29 6.08 -15.49
CA GLY A 95 6.15 6.91 -15.11
C GLY A 95 5.02 6.09 -14.49
N GLN A 96 4.11 6.79 -13.85
CA GLN A 96 2.99 6.17 -13.16
C GLN A 96 2.03 5.51 -14.15
N ILE A 97 1.42 4.42 -13.71
CA ILE A 97 0.26 3.81 -14.36
C ILE A 97 -0.87 3.84 -13.33
N LYS A 98 -1.99 4.46 -13.68
CA LYS A 98 -3.23 4.36 -12.90
C LYS A 98 -4.32 3.77 -13.77
N LEU A 99 -5.22 3.03 -13.15
CA LEU A 99 -6.38 2.47 -13.81
C LEU A 99 -7.63 3.21 -13.33
N LEU A 100 -8.51 3.54 -14.26
CA LEU A 100 -9.80 4.14 -14.00
C LEU A 100 -10.89 3.26 -14.57
N ARG A 101 -11.80 2.81 -13.70
CA ARG A 101 -12.98 2.05 -14.10
C ARG A 101 -14.04 3.00 -14.60
N TRP A 102 -14.27 3.00 -15.91
CA TRP A 102 -15.23 3.87 -16.57
C TRP A 102 -16.66 3.59 -16.11
N LYS A 103 -17.38 4.64 -15.73
CA LYS A 103 -18.82 4.60 -15.44
C LYS A 103 -19.49 5.75 -16.17
N GLU A 104 -20.37 5.42 -17.11
CA GLU A 104 -21.09 6.42 -17.90
C GLU A 104 -21.88 7.41 -17.04
N LYS A 105 -22.44 6.95 -15.91
CA LYS A 105 -23.17 7.80 -14.95
C LYS A 105 -22.27 8.79 -14.19
N TYR A 106 -20.96 8.58 -14.18
CA TYR A 106 -19.99 9.40 -13.44
C TYR A 106 -18.80 9.81 -14.32
N PRO A 107 -19.05 10.56 -15.41
CA PRO A 107 -18.04 10.85 -16.43
C PRO A 107 -16.87 11.69 -15.90
N TYR A 108 -17.13 12.53 -14.90
CA TYR A 108 -16.13 13.38 -14.26
C TYR A 108 -15.11 12.63 -13.41
N GLU A 109 -15.28 11.32 -13.15
CA GLU A 109 -14.22 10.52 -12.51
C GLU A 109 -12.91 10.54 -13.34
N ILE A 110 -12.99 10.76 -14.66
CA ILE A 110 -11.81 10.95 -15.52
C ILE A 110 -11.01 12.20 -15.12
N VAL A 111 -11.70 13.31 -14.82
CA VAL A 111 -11.08 14.55 -14.36
C VAL A 111 -10.32 14.30 -13.05
N ASP A 112 -10.94 13.56 -12.12
CA ASP A 112 -10.29 13.17 -10.87
C ASP A 112 -9.02 12.33 -11.15
N GLY A 113 -9.10 11.36 -12.07
CA GLY A 113 -7.97 10.51 -12.46
C GLY A 113 -6.80 11.32 -13.02
N VAL A 114 -7.09 12.29 -13.89
CA VAL A 114 -6.12 13.23 -14.47
C VAL A 114 -5.50 14.12 -13.41
N GLN A 115 -6.31 14.79 -12.59
CA GLN A 115 -5.81 15.67 -11.54
C GLN A 115 -4.96 14.90 -10.52
N ASN A 116 -5.37 13.70 -10.13
CA ASN A 116 -4.63 12.85 -9.18
C ASN A 116 -3.25 12.42 -9.71
N ILE A 117 -3.02 12.49 -11.02
CA ILE A 117 -1.72 12.22 -11.64
C ILE A 117 -0.89 13.50 -11.74
N LEU A 118 -1.48 14.58 -12.25
CA LEU A 118 -0.76 15.83 -12.50
C LEU A 118 -0.51 16.64 -11.24
N LYS A 119 -1.37 16.48 -10.23
CA LYS A 119 -1.41 17.23 -8.98
C LYS A 119 -1.71 16.29 -7.79
N PRO A 120 -0.87 15.27 -7.54
CA PRO A 120 -1.12 14.26 -6.50
C PRO A 120 -1.21 14.82 -5.07
N MET A 121 -0.77 16.06 -4.84
CA MET A 121 -0.86 16.74 -3.54
C MET A 121 -2.22 17.41 -3.28
N TYR A 122 -3.07 17.56 -4.30
CA TYR A 122 -4.36 18.26 -4.23
C TYR A 122 -5.49 17.29 -4.52
N TYR A 123 -5.90 16.53 -3.51
CA TYR A 123 -6.98 15.55 -3.64
C TYR A 123 -8.34 16.26 -3.78
N ILE A 124 -9.06 15.93 -4.85
CA ILE A 124 -10.43 16.42 -5.08
C ILE A 124 -11.44 15.63 -4.21
N LYS A 125 -11.12 14.37 -3.87
CA LYS A 125 -11.91 13.50 -2.99
C LYS A 125 -11.23 13.33 -1.63
N PRO A 126 -11.98 13.00 -0.56
CA PRO A 126 -11.37 12.65 0.72
C PRO A 126 -10.39 11.51 0.53
N TYR A 127 -9.12 11.74 0.86
CA TYR A 127 -8.09 10.72 0.81
C TYR A 127 -8.11 9.93 2.12
N ASN A 128 -8.51 8.67 2.06
CA ASN A 128 -8.78 7.86 3.24
C ASN A 128 -7.51 7.11 3.66
N ILE A 129 -7.09 7.31 4.91
CA ILE A 129 -5.96 6.59 5.49
C ILE A 129 -6.48 5.62 6.54
N ALA A 130 -5.97 4.39 6.57
CA ALA A 130 -6.24 3.45 7.64
C ALA A 130 -4.95 3.12 8.39
N VAL A 131 -4.92 3.40 9.69
CA VAL A 131 -3.83 3.01 10.59
C VAL A 131 -4.23 1.73 11.31
N VAL A 132 -3.62 0.61 10.94
CA VAL A 132 -3.86 -0.71 11.51
C VAL A 132 -2.83 -0.98 12.60
N ILE A 133 -3.33 -1.18 13.81
CA ILE A 133 -2.54 -1.43 15.01
C ILE A 133 -2.88 -2.83 15.51
N PRO A 134 -2.03 -3.85 15.22
CA PRO A 134 -2.21 -5.16 15.81
C PRO A 134 -1.88 -5.12 17.30
N VAL A 135 -2.67 -5.82 18.10
CA VAL A 135 -2.45 -5.96 19.55
C VAL A 135 -2.53 -7.43 19.96
N TYR A 136 -1.62 -7.87 20.82
CA TYR A 136 -1.66 -9.21 21.40
C TYR A 136 -1.01 -9.22 22.77
N ASN A 137 -1.79 -9.51 23.81
CA ASN A 137 -1.36 -9.55 25.20
C ASN A 137 -0.53 -8.31 25.60
N GLU A 138 -1.09 -7.12 25.35
CA GLU A 138 -0.46 -5.82 25.59
C GLU A 138 -0.78 -5.22 26.95
N GLU A 139 -1.37 -5.98 27.90
CA GLU A 139 -1.75 -5.47 29.22
C GLU A 139 -0.61 -4.73 29.93
N SER A 140 0.59 -5.33 29.95
CA SER A 140 1.77 -4.74 30.60
C SER A 140 2.39 -3.56 29.83
N ARG A 141 2.00 -3.35 28.57
CA ARG A 141 2.54 -2.33 27.67
C ARG A 141 1.50 -1.30 27.23
N ILE A 142 0.31 -1.31 27.84
CA ILE A 142 -0.82 -0.50 27.41
C ILE A 142 -0.55 1.01 27.47
N SER A 143 0.33 1.47 28.37
CA SER A 143 0.75 2.87 28.42
C SER A 143 1.42 3.31 27.12
N TYR A 144 2.30 2.49 26.55
CA TYR A 144 2.92 2.75 25.25
C TYR A 144 1.89 2.78 24.12
N VAL A 145 0.90 1.89 24.18
CA VAL A 145 -0.22 1.87 23.23
C VAL A 145 -0.98 3.20 23.31
N TYR A 146 -1.31 3.67 24.51
CA TYR A 146 -2.01 4.94 24.71
C TYR A 146 -1.21 6.16 24.19
N ASP A 147 0.08 6.22 24.52
CA ASP A 147 0.96 7.29 24.08
C ASP A 147 1.07 7.33 22.55
N PHE A 148 1.23 6.15 21.93
CA PHE A 148 1.32 6.04 20.48
C PHE A 148 0.04 6.53 19.79
N ILE A 149 -1.13 6.14 20.29
CA ILE A 149 -2.43 6.56 19.75
C ILE A 149 -2.59 8.07 19.85
N SER A 150 -2.23 8.66 21.00
CA SER A 150 -2.33 10.10 21.22
C SER A 150 -1.52 10.86 20.17
N LYS A 151 -0.32 10.37 19.84
CA LYS A 151 0.53 10.97 18.79
C LYS A 151 -0.02 10.76 17.37
N ILE A 152 -0.53 9.58 17.05
CA ILE A 152 -1.17 9.30 15.75
C ILE A 152 -2.40 10.18 15.55
N LYS A 153 -3.21 10.37 16.59
CA LYS A 153 -4.39 11.26 16.55
C LYS A 153 -3.98 12.69 16.21
N ILE A 154 -2.97 13.24 16.88
CA ILE A 154 -2.45 14.58 16.60
C ILE A 154 -1.98 14.71 15.15
N MET A 155 -1.27 13.70 14.63
CA MET A 155 -0.84 13.67 13.23
C MET A 155 -2.04 13.68 12.27
N ILE A 156 -3.07 12.89 12.57
CA ILE A 156 -4.29 12.79 11.75
C ILE A 156 -5.04 14.11 11.74
N GLU A 157 -5.34 14.68 12.90
CA GLU A 157 -6.13 15.91 13.04
C GLU A 157 -5.46 17.11 12.37
N LYS A 158 -4.13 17.19 12.42
CA LYS A 158 -3.37 18.30 11.84
C LYS A 158 -3.04 18.10 10.36
N GLY A 159 -2.96 16.87 9.90
CA GLY A 159 -2.35 16.53 8.61
C GLY A 159 -3.31 15.99 7.56
N PHE A 160 -4.46 15.44 7.95
CA PHE A 160 -5.31 14.67 7.03
C PHE A 160 -6.80 14.98 7.17
N THR A 161 -7.50 14.88 6.05
CA THR A 161 -8.95 15.11 5.97
C THR A 161 -9.76 13.87 6.36
N ASN A 162 -9.22 12.66 6.19
CA ASN A 162 -9.88 11.42 6.59
C ASN A 162 -8.86 10.34 6.94
N ALA A 163 -8.82 9.90 8.20
CA ALA A 163 -7.99 8.79 8.61
C ALA A 163 -8.59 8.03 9.80
N SER A 164 -8.69 6.72 9.70
CA SER A 164 -9.24 5.84 10.73
C SER A 164 -8.16 5.00 11.40
N ILE A 165 -8.32 4.72 12.69
CA ILE A 165 -7.46 3.81 13.45
C ILE A 165 -8.20 2.49 13.69
N PHE A 166 -7.55 1.37 13.40
CA PHE A 166 -8.11 0.03 13.53
C PHE A 166 -7.24 -0.80 14.46
N PHE A 167 -7.79 -1.15 15.63
CA PHE A 167 -7.20 -2.12 16.53
C PHE A 167 -7.62 -3.52 16.12
N LEU A 168 -6.63 -4.36 15.82
CA LEU A 168 -6.86 -5.77 15.52
C LEU A 168 -6.20 -6.63 16.59
N ASN A 169 -7.01 -7.21 17.46
CA ASN A 169 -6.55 -8.09 18.51
C ASN A 169 -6.37 -9.51 18.00
N ASP A 170 -5.15 -10.03 18.10
CA ASP A 170 -4.78 -11.37 17.66
C ASP A 170 -5.12 -12.44 18.72
N GLY A 171 -6.36 -12.42 19.22
CA GLY A 171 -6.86 -13.41 20.19
C GLY A 171 -6.17 -13.35 21.56
N SER A 172 -6.03 -12.15 22.13
CA SER A 172 -5.48 -11.94 23.47
C SER A 172 -6.27 -12.71 24.54
N THR A 173 -5.53 -13.15 25.56
CA THR A 173 -6.04 -13.93 26.71
C THR A 173 -5.88 -13.20 28.04
N ASP A 174 -5.37 -11.96 28.00
CA ASP A 174 -5.16 -11.07 29.14
C ASP A 174 -6.16 -9.88 29.11
N GLU A 175 -5.96 -8.86 29.94
CA GLU A 175 -6.87 -7.71 30.01
C GLU A 175 -6.76 -6.71 28.83
N THR A 176 -6.04 -7.06 27.74
CA THR A 176 -5.92 -6.20 26.55
C THR A 176 -7.28 -5.78 25.99
N ASP A 177 -8.26 -6.68 25.97
CA ASP A 177 -9.61 -6.37 25.49
C ASP A 177 -10.27 -5.25 26.32
N GLY A 178 -10.25 -5.39 27.64
CA GLY A 178 -10.83 -4.42 28.56
C GLY A 178 -10.14 -3.07 28.46
N LEU A 179 -8.81 -3.09 28.32
CA LEU A 179 -7.99 -1.89 28.20
C LEU A 179 -8.21 -1.15 26.87
N VAL A 180 -8.24 -1.85 25.74
CA VAL A 180 -8.55 -1.23 24.44
C VAL A 180 -9.96 -0.65 24.45
N ASN A 181 -10.95 -1.33 25.04
CA ASN A 181 -12.29 -0.78 25.19
C ASN A 181 -12.34 0.51 26.02
N LYS A 182 -11.52 0.61 27.09
CA LYS A 182 -11.38 1.86 27.86
C LYS A 182 -10.82 2.99 27.00
N ILE A 183 -9.81 2.70 26.17
CA ILE A 183 -9.24 3.65 25.21
C ILE A 183 -10.34 4.12 24.24
N LEU A 184 -11.10 3.20 23.63
CA LEU A 184 -12.19 3.53 22.71
C LEU A 184 -13.25 4.42 23.36
N LYS A 185 -13.63 4.12 24.60
CA LYS A 185 -14.61 4.89 25.36
C LYS A 185 -14.10 6.30 25.65
N HIS A 186 -12.87 6.41 26.15
CA HIS A 186 -12.21 7.70 26.40
C HIS A 186 -12.18 8.57 25.14
N TYR A 187 -11.86 7.99 23.99
CA TYR A 187 -11.84 8.75 22.74
C TYR A 187 -13.24 9.08 22.20
N LYS A 188 -14.25 8.25 22.40
CA LYS A 188 -15.64 8.59 22.02
C LYS A 188 -16.21 9.72 22.88
N GLU A 189 -15.91 9.73 24.17
CA GLU A 189 -16.42 10.73 25.12
C GLU A 189 -15.75 12.10 24.96
N ASN A 190 -14.49 12.15 24.53
CA ASN A 190 -13.75 13.40 24.31
C ASN A 190 -13.89 13.98 22.90
N VAL A 191 -14.76 13.43 22.05
CA VAL A 191 -15.12 14.01 20.73
C VAL A 191 -16.44 14.75 20.90
N GLU A 192 -16.42 15.78 21.73
CA GLU A 192 -17.40 16.86 21.61
C GLU A 192 -17.00 17.68 20.38
N TRP A 193 -17.94 17.83 19.45
CA TRP A 193 -17.85 18.56 18.17
C TRP A 193 -17.42 17.74 16.95
N ILE A 194 -18.32 17.78 15.96
CA ILE A 194 -18.30 17.10 14.67
C ILE A 194 -16.99 17.37 13.93
N ASP A 195 -16.20 16.34 13.74
CA ASP A 195 -15.49 16.13 12.48
C ASP A 195 -15.35 14.61 12.27
N ASP A 196 -16.05 14.07 11.27
CA ASP A 196 -16.01 12.66 10.81
C ASP A 196 -14.62 12.22 10.30
N LYS A 197 -13.56 12.95 10.67
CA LYS A 197 -12.21 12.82 10.12
C LYS A 197 -11.43 11.65 10.67
N ALA A 198 -11.81 11.14 11.85
CA ALA A 198 -11.16 9.97 12.43
C ALA A 198 -12.11 9.05 13.20
N SER A 199 -12.26 7.82 12.70
CA SER A 199 -12.96 6.76 13.42
C SER A 199 -11.97 5.78 14.03
N ILE A 200 -12.27 5.27 15.23
CA ILE A 200 -11.52 4.19 15.86
C ILE A 200 -12.39 2.94 15.88
N SER A 201 -11.88 1.84 15.35
CA SER A 201 -12.57 0.55 15.31
C SER A 201 -11.75 -0.55 15.95
N TYR A 202 -12.45 -1.58 16.43
CA TYR A 202 -11.86 -2.70 17.16
C TYR A 202 -12.40 -4.02 16.63
N TYR A 203 -11.52 -5.00 16.46
CA TYR A 203 -11.91 -6.35 16.10
C TYR A 203 -10.97 -7.36 16.75
N LYS A 204 -11.53 -8.44 17.31
CA LYS A 204 -10.78 -9.53 17.95
C LYS A 204 -10.90 -10.80 17.13
N LEU A 205 -9.78 -11.48 16.93
CA LEU A 205 -9.71 -12.83 16.37
C LEU A 205 -9.96 -13.89 17.45
N ASP A 206 -10.53 -15.02 17.04
CA ASP A 206 -10.88 -16.11 17.97
C ASP A 206 -9.66 -16.78 18.61
N TYR A 207 -8.50 -16.73 17.95
CA TYR A 207 -7.25 -17.32 18.42
C TYR A 207 -6.03 -16.57 17.91
N ASN A 208 -4.89 -16.80 18.56
CA ASN A 208 -3.60 -16.18 18.20
C ASN A 208 -3.01 -16.74 16.90
N THR A 209 -2.86 -15.86 15.91
CA THR A 209 -2.28 -16.14 14.58
C THR A 209 -0.83 -15.64 14.44
N LYS A 210 -0.25 -15.14 15.53
CA LYS A 210 1.06 -14.52 15.72
C LYS A 210 1.29 -13.18 15.02
N LYS A 211 0.54 -12.86 13.96
CA LYS A 211 0.54 -11.60 13.21
C LYS A 211 -0.33 -11.71 11.93
N ALA A 212 -0.28 -12.87 11.27
CA ALA A 212 -0.79 -13.01 9.91
C ALA A 212 -2.30 -12.71 9.81
N GLY A 213 -3.06 -13.16 10.79
CA GLY A 213 -4.50 -12.98 10.83
C GLY A 213 -4.92 -11.53 10.94
N THR A 214 -4.23 -10.71 11.74
CA THR A 214 -4.55 -9.28 11.84
C THR A 214 -4.28 -8.57 10.52
N TYR A 215 -3.18 -8.91 9.82
CA TYR A 215 -2.90 -8.35 8.50
C TYR A 215 -3.96 -8.74 7.47
N ILE A 216 -4.31 -10.02 7.39
CA ILE A 216 -5.30 -10.49 6.42
C ILE A 216 -6.69 -9.96 6.73
N GLN A 217 -7.07 -9.90 8.01
CA GLN A 217 -8.33 -9.30 8.46
C GLN A 217 -8.42 -7.82 8.07
N ALA A 218 -7.36 -7.04 8.33
CA ALA A 218 -7.29 -5.64 7.93
C ALA A 218 -7.54 -5.48 6.43
N LEU A 219 -6.75 -6.17 5.61
CA LEU A 219 -6.84 -6.07 4.15
C LEU A 219 -8.20 -6.54 3.62
N SER A 220 -8.84 -7.50 4.31
CA SER A 220 -10.15 -8.05 3.90
C SER A 220 -11.30 -7.07 4.10
N TYR A 221 -11.32 -6.32 5.21
CA TYR A 221 -12.47 -5.50 5.60
C TYR A 221 -12.25 -3.99 5.47
N ILE A 222 -11.01 -3.52 5.58
CA ILE A 222 -10.70 -2.10 5.54
C ILE A 222 -10.61 -1.66 4.08
N ARG A 223 -11.25 -0.54 3.76
CA ARG A 223 -11.20 0.12 2.45
C ARG A 223 -10.69 1.54 2.64
N ALA A 224 -9.44 1.77 2.27
CA ALA A 224 -8.77 3.07 2.38
C ALA A 224 -7.76 3.20 1.24
N ASP A 225 -7.50 4.43 0.79
CA ASP A 225 -6.54 4.73 -0.29
C ASP A 225 -5.11 4.32 0.09
N THR A 226 -4.78 4.48 1.38
CA THR A 226 -3.54 3.98 1.99
C THR A 226 -3.81 3.25 3.30
N ILE A 227 -3.14 2.11 3.47
CA ILE A 227 -3.16 1.31 4.69
C ILE A 227 -1.76 1.34 5.31
N ILE A 228 -1.70 1.68 6.60
CA ILE A 228 -0.50 1.65 7.43
C ILE A 228 -0.63 0.47 8.39
N PHE A 229 0.37 -0.39 8.42
CA PHE A 229 0.56 -1.33 9.52
C PHE A 229 1.69 -0.80 10.40
N VAL A 230 1.44 -0.72 11.69
CA VAL A 230 2.43 -0.24 12.66
C VAL A 230 2.24 -0.95 14.00
N ASP A 231 3.34 -1.38 14.60
CA ASP A 231 3.31 -2.01 15.92
C ASP A 231 2.80 -1.01 16.98
N SER A 232 2.12 -1.53 18.01
CA SER A 232 1.40 -0.73 19.01
C SER A 232 2.27 -0.15 20.13
N ASP A 233 3.56 -0.46 20.18
CA ASP A 233 4.44 -0.24 21.32
C ASP A 233 5.23 1.09 21.30
N ASP A 234 4.75 2.08 20.53
CA ASP A 234 5.41 3.39 20.35
C ASP A 234 6.89 3.26 19.92
N SER A 235 7.22 2.19 19.19
CA SER A 235 8.60 1.96 18.74
C SER A 235 9.00 2.86 17.57
N PHE A 236 8.03 3.35 16.80
CA PHE A 236 8.26 4.13 15.58
C PHE A 236 7.92 5.60 15.75
N LYS A 237 8.74 6.45 15.12
CA LYS A 237 8.50 7.89 15.09
C LYS A 237 7.37 8.26 14.15
N ILE A 238 6.52 9.20 14.58
CA ILE A 238 5.42 9.72 13.77
C ILE A 238 5.92 10.42 12.50
N GLU A 239 7.10 11.03 12.57
CA GLU A 239 7.75 11.68 11.43
C GLU A 239 8.07 10.65 10.33
N ASP A 240 8.51 9.45 10.71
CA ASP A 240 8.80 8.37 9.76
C ASP A 240 7.50 7.86 9.11
N ILE A 241 6.41 7.71 9.88
CA ILE A 241 5.09 7.34 9.37
C ILE A 241 4.58 8.40 8.37
N SER A 242 4.69 9.67 8.73
CA SER A 242 4.31 10.81 7.88
C SER A 242 5.10 10.85 6.57
N LEU A 243 6.41 10.60 6.64
CA LEU A 243 7.27 10.54 5.45
C LEU A 243 6.89 9.38 4.53
N MET A 244 6.66 8.18 5.08
CA MET A 244 6.23 7.01 4.30
C MET A 244 4.86 7.25 3.62
N LEU A 245 3.93 7.90 4.32
CA LEU A 245 2.65 8.32 3.74
C LEU A 245 2.84 9.26 2.55
N ASN A 246 3.69 10.29 2.69
CA ASN A 246 3.96 11.22 1.59
C ASN A 246 4.56 10.51 0.38
N ILE A 247 5.49 9.57 0.59
CA ILE A 247 6.09 8.78 -0.50
C ILE A 247 5.04 7.96 -1.27
N ILE A 248 4.12 7.29 -0.56
CA ILE A 248 3.02 6.55 -1.20
C ILE A 248 2.07 7.50 -1.95
N LYS A 249 1.73 8.64 -1.34
CA LYS A 249 0.85 9.65 -1.93
C LYS A 249 1.38 10.21 -3.25
N LEU A 250 2.70 10.30 -3.41
CA LEU A 250 3.31 10.69 -4.68
C LEU A 250 3.00 9.70 -5.82
N GLY A 251 2.68 8.43 -5.53
CA GLY A 251 2.22 7.44 -6.53
C GLY A 251 3.33 6.68 -7.28
N TYR A 252 4.60 6.89 -6.92
CA TYR A 252 5.75 6.18 -7.51
C TYR A 252 6.07 4.85 -6.85
N TYR A 253 5.59 4.63 -5.63
CA TYR A 253 5.74 3.37 -4.91
C TYR A 253 4.38 2.86 -4.51
N ASP A 254 4.24 1.53 -4.55
CA ASP A 254 3.00 0.85 -4.21
C ASP A 254 3.01 0.39 -2.75
N MET A 255 4.22 0.19 -2.20
CA MET A 255 4.50 -0.13 -0.80
C MET A 255 5.79 0.56 -0.33
N VAL A 256 5.78 1.09 0.88
CA VAL A 256 6.97 1.57 1.60
C VAL A 256 7.09 0.77 2.89
N ILE A 257 8.29 0.26 3.16
CA ILE A 257 8.58 -0.50 4.38
C ILE A 257 9.69 0.18 5.18
N GLY A 258 9.58 0.15 6.49
CA GLY A 258 10.66 0.58 7.37
C GLY A 258 11.82 -0.42 7.37
N THR A 259 13.03 0.04 7.67
CA THR A 259 14.16 -0.79 8.08
C THR A 259 14.88 -0.14 9.26
N LYS A 260 15.33 -0.98 10.20
CA LYS A 260 16.05 -0.55 11.41
C LYS A 260 17.58 -0.47 11.20
N ASP A 261 18.08 -0.87 10.02
CA ASP A 261 19.50 -1.20 9.78
C ASP A 261 20.51 -0.05 9.98
N LYS A 262 20.07 1.21 10.02
CA LYS A 262 20.98 2.36 10.17
C LYS A 262 20.97 2.99 11.57
N THR A 263 20.10 2.53 12.48
CA THR A 263 19.86 3.22 13.76
C THR A 263 19.82 2.28 14.97
N ALA A 264 20.07 0.98 14.77
CA ALA A 264 20.07 0.00 15.87
C ALA A 264 21.40 0.03 16.63
N GLU A 265 21.58 1.05 17.45
CA GLU A 265 22.60 1.08 18.49
C GLU A 265 22.20 0.09 19.62
N ASP A 266 23.17 -0.58 20.26
CA ASP A 266 22.99 -1.44 21.45
C ASP A 266 22.20 -2.77 21.34
N ARG A 267 22.13 -3.40 20.17
CA ARG A 267 21.55 -4.76 20.07
C ARG A 267 22.48 -5.89 20.53
N ASN A 268 21.94 -6.80 21.34
CA ASN A 268 22.56 -8.08 21.71
C ASN A 268 23.14 -8.80 20.47
N ILE A 269 24.41 -9.22 20.57
CA ILE A 269 25.19 -9.87 19.50
C ILE A 269 24.45 -11.06 18.88
N ILE A 270 23.78 -11.89 19.70
CA ILE A 270 23.03 -13.06 19.22
C ILE A 270 21.86 -12.62 18.31
N ARG A 271 21.13 -11.57 18.71
CA ARG A 271 20.04 -11.02 17.89
C ARG A 271 20.56 -10.43 16.58
N ARG A 272 21.75 -9.81 16.59
CA ARG A 272 22.42 -9.31 15.37
C ARG A 272 22.77 -10.45 14.41
N ILE A 273 23.36 -11.54 14.90
CA ILE A 273 23.71 -12.71 14.08
C ILE A 273 22.46 -13.37 13.49
N ILE A 274 21.43 -13.61 14.31
CA ILE A 274 20.17 -14.20 13.84
C ILE A 274 19.52 -13.32 12.76
N SER A 275 19.50 -11.99 12.97
CA SER A 275 18.95 -11.05 12.00
C SER A 275 19.76 -11.06 10.70
N PHE A 276 21.09 -11.09 10.77
CA PHE A 276 21.98 -11.18 9.61
C PHE A 276 21.71 -12.44 8.79
N LEU A 277 21.65 -13.62 9.43
CA LEU A 277 21.36 -14.89 8.76
C LEU A 277 19.97 -14.89 8.12
N LYS A 278 18.94 -14.44 8.85
CA LYS A 278 17.57 -14.34 8.32
C LYS A 278 17.51 -13.43 7.08
N ARG A 279 18.21 -12.29 7.09
CA ARG A 279 18.28 -11.39 5.93
C ARG A 279 18.90 -12.06 4.71
N HIS A 280 20.02 -12.77 4.88
CA HIS A 280 20.67 -13.48 3.78
C HIS A 280 19.76 -14.56 3.17
N ILE A 281 19.04 -15.33 4.00
CA ILE A 281 18.15 -16.39 3.52
C ILE A 281 16.90 -15.80 2.84
N THR A 282 16.39 -14.67 3.32
CA THR A 282 15.17 -14.05 2.79
C THR A 282 15.40 -13.15 1.58
N LYS A 283 16.60 -12.57 1.42
CA LYS A 283 16.95 -11.64 0.32
C LYS A 283 16.50 -12.10 -1.08
N PRO A 284 16.66 -13.38 -1.49
CA PRO A 284 16.20 -13.83 -2.81
C PRO A 284 14.68 -13.73 -3.02
N LEU A 285 13.90 -13.71 -1.95
CA LEU A 285 12.44 -13.56 -1.98
C LEU A 285 11.98 -12.10 -1.96
N LEU A 286 12.88 -11.15 -1.68
CA LEU A 286 12.49 -9.75 -1.54
C LEU A 286 12.50 -9.02 -2.90
N PRO A 287 11.69 -7.96 -3.04
CA PRO A 287 11.80 -7.01 -4.14
C PRO A 287 13.23 -6.47 -4.26
N ASN A 288 13.57 -5.96 -5.45
CA ASN A 288 14.89 -5.37 -5.67
C ASN A 288 15.15 -4.22 -4.70
N LYS A 289 16.38 -4.15 -4.16
CA LYS A 289 16.81 -3.12 -3.19
C LYS A 289 16.05 -3.12 -1.84
N VAL A 290 15.33 -4.21 -1.54
CA VAL A 290 14.77 -4.49 -0.21
C VAL A 290 15.62 -5.54 0.49
N ASP A 291 16.04 -5.24 1.73
CA ASP A 291 16.94 -6.06 2.56
C ASP A 291 16.28 -6.50 3.87
N ASP A 292 15.22 -5.81 4.29
CA ASP A 292 14.45 -6.10 5.49
C ASP A 292 13.01 -6.45 5.12
N SER A 293 12.51 -7.55 5.68
CA SER A 293 11.08 -7.89 5.60
C SER A 293 10.34 -7.66 6.90
N GLN A 294 11.02 -7.72 8.03
CA GLN A 294 10.41 -8.00 9.34
C GLN A 294 10.18 -6.76 10.20
N THR A 295 10.34 -5.55 9.63
CA THR A 295 10.02 -4.32 10.37
C THR A 295 8.51 -4.14 10.50
N GLY A 296 8.04 -3.79 11.70
CA GLY A 296 6.62 -3.63 12.02
C GLY A 296 5.91 -2.44 11.37
N LEU A 297 6.66 -1.52 10.74
CA LEU A 297 6.11 -0.36 10.04
C LEU A 297 6.09 -0.57 8.53
N LYS A 298 4.88 -0.57 7.95
CA LYS A 298 4.64 -0.71 6.51
C LYS A 298 3.49 0.19 6.07
N VAL A 299 3.63 0.84 4.93
CA VAL A 299 2.59 1.67 4.31
C VAL A 299 2.37 1.16 2.90
N MET A 300 1.13 0.92 2.50
CA MET A 300 0.81 0.43 1.15
C MET A 300 -0.41 1.13 0.57
N SER A 301 -0.41 1.30 -0.73
CA SER A 301 -1.58 1.76 -1.49
C SER A 301 -2.70 0.72 -1.47
N TRP A 302 -3.94 1.16 -1.65
CA TRP A 302 -5.09 0.28 -1.81
C TRP A 302 -4.89 -0.75 -2.94
N ASN A 303 -4.31 -0.32 -4.06
CA ASN A 303 -4.05 -1.20 -5.19
C ASN A 303 -3.14 -2.34 -4.77
N CYS A 304 -2.00 -2.03 -4.14
CA CYS A 304 -1.07 -3.05 -3.64
C CYS A 304 -1.77 -4.03 -2.68
N ALA A 305 -2.48 -3.52 -1.69
CA ALA A 305 -3.28 -4.30 -0.74
C ALA A 305 -4.26 -5.26 -1.43
N LYS A 306 -5.08 -4.72 -2.35
CA LYS A 306 -6.13 -5.45 -3.08
C LYS A 306 -5.57 -6.62 -3.88
N TYR A 307 -4.42 -6.46 -4.54
CA TYR A 307 -3.85 -7.52 -5.38
C TYR A 307 -3.00 -8.53 -4.61
N ILE A 308 -2.44 -8.15 -3.46
CA ILE A 308 -1.68 -9.07 -2.61
C ILE A 308 -2.61 -9.98 -1.79
N LEU A 309 -3.70 -9.42 -1.25
CA LEU A 309 -4.62 -10.10 -0.34
C LEU A 309 -5.00 -11.54 -0.75
N PRO A 310 -5.40 -11.83 -2.01
CA PRO A 310 -5.86 -13.17 -2.40
C PRO A 310 -4.81 -14.28 -2.26
N TYR A 311 -3.53 -13.90 -2.10
CA TYR A 311 -2.40 -14.83 -2.03
C TYR A 311 -1.84 -14.99 -0.61
N LEU A 312 -2.34 -14.25 0.37
CA LEU A 312 -1.84 -14.31 1.74
C LEU A 312 -2.40 -15.52 2.50
N HIS A 313 -1.58 -16.14 3.35
CA HIS A 313 -2.00 -17.28 4.15
C HIS A 313 -1.87 -17.01 5.66
N TRP A 314 -2.95 -17.32 6.39
CA TRP A 314 -3.04 -17.15 7.85
C TRP A 314 -1.99 -17.99 8.60
N ASP A 315 -1.58 -19.14 8.06
CA ASP A 315 -0.60 -20.02 8.69
C ASP A 315 0.86 -19.55 8.53
N MET A 316 1.12 -18.46 7.79
CA MET A 316 2.45 -17.85 7.70
C MET A 316 2.90 -17.18 8.99
N GLN A 317 1.99 -16.81 9.89
CA GLN A 317 2.32 -16.24 11.20
C GLN A 317 3.27 -15.03 11.06
N LEU A 318 4.41 -15.03 11.77
CA LEU A 318 5.42 -13.97 11.70
C LEU A 318 6.09 -13.84 10.31
N ALA A 319 5.91 -14.81 9.41
CA ALA A 319 6.43 -14.75 8.04
C ALA A 319 5.48 -14.03 7.06
N ILE A 320 4.33 -13.52 7.51
CA ILE A 320 3.38 -12.79 6.65
C ILE A 320 4.02 -11.60 5.94
N ASP A 321 4.94 -10.90 6.60
CA ASP A 321 5.63 -9.76 6.00
C ASP A 321 6.53 -10.19 4.82
N LEU A 322 7.19 -11.34 4.96
CA LEU A 322 8.01 -11.92 3.90
C LEU A 322 7.15 -12.44 2.75
N GLU A 323 6.04 -13.11 3.06
CA GLU A 323 5.08 -13.58 2.06
C GLU A 323 4.54 -12.41 1.25
N MET A 324 4.06 -11.36 1.92
CA MET A 324 3.57 -10.14 1.30
C MET A 324 4.62 -9.50 0.38
N LEU A 325 5.88 -9.41 0.80
CA LEU A 325 6.95 -8.86 -0.03
C LEU A 325 7.34 -9.78 -1.21
N TYR A 326 7.25 -11.09 -1.04
CA TYR A 326 7.48 -12.03 -2.14
C TYR A 326 6.36 -11.96 -3.18
N ILE A 327 5.10 -11.85 -2.76
CA ILE A 327 3.98 -11.61 -3.67
C ILE A 327 4.15 -10.25 -4.35
N ALA A 328 4.53 -9.21 -3.61
CA ALA A 328 4.81 -7.89 -4.18
C ALA A 328 5.88 -7.95 -5.28
N LYS A 329 6.96 -8.72 -5.05
CA LYS A 329 7.99 -9.00 -6.06
C LYS A 329 7.41 -9.72 -7.28
N LYS A 330 6.63 -10.78 -7.07
CA LYS A 330 6.05 -11.59 -8.16
C LYS A 330 5.07 -10.79 -9.02
N LEU A 331 4.38 -9.82 -8.42
CA LEU A 331 3.45 -8.91 -9.07
C LEU A 331 4.11 -7.60 -9.55
N ASN A 332 5.46 -7.50 -9.49
CA ASN A 332 6.23 -6.30 -9.86
C ASN A 332 5.79 -4.99 -9.19
N PHE A 333 5.26 -5.05 -7.97
CA PHE A 333 5.00 -3.84 -7.20
C PHE A 333 6.29 -3.13 -6.82
N ARG A 334 6.25 -1.80 -6.90
CA ARG A 334 7.39 -0.93 -6.58
C ARG A 334 7.44 -0.77 -5.07
N VAL A 335 8.41 -1.42 -4.45
CA VAL A 335 8.62 -1.36 -3.00
C VAL A 335 9.81 -0.47 -2.68
N PHE A 336 9.62 0.49 -1.78
CA PHE A 336 10.70 1.32 -1.23
C PHE A 336 11.01 0.93 0.21
N GLN A 337 12.29 0.80 0.54
CA GLN A 337 12.73 0.58 1.91
C GLN A 337 13.29 1.88 2.48
N LEU A 338 12.64 2.41 3.50
CA LEU A 338 13.02 3.64 4.20
C LEU A 338 13.71 3.29 5.52
N ALA A 339 14.87 3.88 5.79
CA ALA A 339 15.48 3.78 7.12
C ALA A 339 14.64 4.56 8.13
N VAL A 340 14.19 3.88 9.19
CA VAL A 340 13.33 4.47 10.23
C VAL A 340 13.99 4.31 11.58
N LYS A 341 13.75 5.28 12.47
CA LYS A 341 14.21 5.18 13.86
C LYS A 341 13.27 4.25 14.61
N CYS A 342 13.83 3.23 15.24
CA CYS A 342 13.09 2.29 16.07
C CYS A 342 13.71 2.23 17.46
N ILE A 343 12.87 2.37 18.49
CA ILE A 343 13.26 2.16 19.88
C ILE A 343 12.93 0.69 20.21
N ASP A 344 13.89 -0.09 20.71
CA ASP A 344 13.61 -1.46 21.14
C ASP A 344 12.93 -1.41 22.53
N ARG A 345 11.72 -1.98 22.66
CA ARG A 345 10.97 -2.09 23.92
C ARG A 345 11.10 -3.50 24.51
N GLU A 346 11.13 -3.60 25.84
CA GLU A 346 11.14 -4.89 26.55
C GLU A 346 9.75 -5.55 26.54
N GLY A 347 9.70 -6.86 26.85
CA GLY A 347 8.43 -7.60 26.94
C GLY A 347 7.92 -8.23 25.63
N SER A 348 8.80 -8.48 24.65
CA SER A 348 8.40 -9.14 23.40
C SER A 348 7.91 -10.57 23.62
N HIS A 349 6.71 -10.87 23.10
CA HIS A 349 6.09 -12.22 23.12
C HIS A 349 6.69 -13.21 22.09
N VAL A 350 7.78 -12.83 21.42
CA VAL A 350 8.44 -13.65 20.39
C VAL A 350 9.49 -14.56 21.03
N ASN A 351 9.31 -15.87 20.91
CA ASN A 351 10.28 -16.85 21.34
C ASN A 351 11.36 -17.03 20.27
N ILE A 352 12.57 -16.52 20.54
CA ILE A 352 13.68 -16.43 19.59
C ILE A 352 13.95 -17.76 18.88
N VAL A 353 13.98 -18.89 19.60
CA VAL A 353 14.36 -20.18 19.03
C VAL A 353 13.21 -20.78 18.24
N LYS A 354 12.06 -20.98 18.90
CA LYS A 354 10.88 -21.63 18.30
C LYS A 354 10.39 -20.88 17.07
N ASP A 355 10.32 -19.55 17.17
CA ASP A 355 9.82 -18.72 16.08
C ASP A 355 10.83 -18.62 14.93
N SER A 356 12.13 -18.70 15.19
CA SER A 356 13.13 -18.74 14.12
C SER A 356 13.07 -20.04 13.31
N PHE A 357 12.94 -21.20 13.96
CA PHE A 357 12.75 -22.47 13.24
C PHE A 357 11.47 -22.48 12.40
N LYS A 358 10.36 -21.99 12.98
CA LYS A 358 9.09 -21.90 12.28
C LYS A 358 9.16 -20.92 11.10
N PHE A 359 9.84 -19.79 11.28
CA PHE A 359 10.08 -18.82 10.21
C PHE A 359 10.83 -19.46 9.05
N VAL A 360 11.92 -20.19 9.31
CA VAL A 360 12.67 -20.91 8.26
C VAL A 360 11.79 -21.92 7.53
N LYS A 361 10.95 -22.70 8.23
CA LYS A 361 9.97 -23.60 7.59
C LYS A 361 9.00 -22.82 6.68
N ASN A 362 8.54 -21.65 7.11
CA ASN A 362 7.64 -20.81 6.33
C ASN A 362 8.31 -20.22 5.07
N ILE A 363 9.63 -19.97 5.08
CA ILE A 363 10.36 -19.58 3.86
C ILE A 363 10.18 -20.63 2.74
N PHE A 364 10.28 -21.92 3.08
CA PHE A 364 10.07 -23.01 2.12
C PHE A 364 8.61 -23.10 1.66
N LYS A 365 7.65 -22.89 2.58
CA LYS A 365 6.22 -22.84 2.21
C LYS A 365 5.92 -21.70 1.25
N ILE A 366 6.44 -20.50 1.50
CA ILE A 366 6.26 -19.32 0.64
C ILE A 366 6.77 -19.63 -0.78
N LYS A 367 7.96 -20.25 -0.90
CA LYS A 367 8.49 -20.69 -2.20
C LYS A 367 7.59 -21.72 -2.88
N LYS A 368 7.02 -22.66 -2.12
CA LYS A 368 6.13 -23.70 -2.65
C LYS A 368 4.78 -23.13 -3.13
N PHE A 369 4.14 -22.28 -2.33
CA PHE A 369 2.83 -21.71 -2.65
C PHE A 369 2.90 -20.72 -3.82
N HIS A 370 3.94 -19.89 -3.85
CA HIS A 370 4.05 -18.81 -4.83
C HIS A 370 5.09 -19.07 -5.93
N GLY A 371 5.68 -20.28 -5.96
CA GLY A 371 6.70 -20.66 -6.94
C GLY A 371 6.21 -20.55 -8.39
N ASN A 372 4.95 -20.95 -8.61
CA ASN A 372 4.30 -20.95 -9.92
C ASN A 372 3.65 -19.61 -10.30
N MET A 373 3.70 -18.60 -9.42
CA MET A 373 3.34 -17.25 -9.84
C MET A 373 4.37 -16.80 -10.86
N ASN A 374 3.91 -16.55 -12.08
CA ASN A 374 4.74 -15.95 -13.12
C ASN A 374 5.29 -14.64 -12.55
N SER A 375 6.62 -14.53 -12.47
CA SER A 375 7.26 -13.23 -12.39
C SER A 375 7.01 -12.58 -13.74
N TYR A 376 6.19 -11.54 -13.76
CA TYR A 376 5.87 -10.85 -15.00
C TYR A 376 7.06 -10.04 -15.53
#